data_AF-A0A2C5YVK8-F1
#
_entry.id   AF-A0A2C5YVK8-F1
#
_cell.length_a   1.000
_cell.length_b   1.000
_cell.length_c   1.000
_cell.angle_alpha   90.00
_cell.angle_beta   90.00
_cell.angle_gamma   90.00
#
_symmetry.space_group_name_H-M   'P 1'
#
loop_
_entity.id
_entity.type
_entity.pdbx_description
1 polymer ?
#
loop_
_entity_poly.entity_id
_entity_poly.type
_entity_poly.pdbx_seq_one_letter_code
_entity_poly.pdbx_strand_id
1 'polypeptide(L)'
;MALTLLLIALAPLAAAIVILVQMVSSRPRLPPDAPREVRGWPLLGCLDFFRRRRDFLVWGSKLGPGRQFSFFYGPHPIVAVSGPEARASFFNSRELSLGAGFAGLYAASPNIEHLPEGNVAGNFMSLAKRLLHRDRLEAVLPTMVSDADTALATSDAILEPFALMLRLVYKLTHRTLGSNDIADNQDLLEETLAVFGKLDQSSALEIMFPRLFTPSKLRKMMAGLKLHRVFSAVVERRRVEGRKQMDAMQLLMEATNSNAQISAFIISALFAGLINSTFNAAWILVYLSTNPDWYARIRSEVDASIARHGLPDETPPKTLTRLSLSDWESDFPLVEVAMRETIRLIGRGVCMRKNFAKLEIIITTVTTFAHYDFHRCDKHGDDVSLPLPGLVRSSIGEKRPEHDVFLRCVSRGGC
;
A
#
# COMPACT_ATOMS: atom_id res chain seq x y z
N MET A 1 -0.49 -37.65 42.73
CA MET A 1 0.55 -37.13 41.81
C MET A 1 0.26 -37.41 40.34
N ALA A 2 0.07 -38.67 39.91
CA ALA A 2 -0.16 -39.00 38.48
C ALA A 2 -1.42 -38.33 37.87
N LEU A 3 -2.54 -38.32 38.60
CA LEU A 3 -3.80 -37.69 38.14
C LEU A 3 -3.67 -36.16 37.99
N THR A 4 -2.95 -35.51 38.91
CA THR A 4 -2.69 -34.07 38.89
C THR A 4 -1.79 -33.69 37.71
N LEU A 5 -0.75 -34.47 37.44
CA LEU A 5 0.12 -34.29 36.27
C LEU A 5 -0.62 -34.53 34.95
N LEU A 6 -1.52 -35.51 34.91
CA LEU A 6 -2.38 -35.78 33.75
C LEU A 6 -3.36 -34.61 33.49
N LEU A 7 -3.98 -34.06 34.54
CA LEU A 7 -4.90 -32.92 34.43
C LEU A 7 -4.17 -31.63 34.01
N ILE A 8 -2.95 -31.40 34.52
CA ILE A 8 -2.09 -30.27 34.11
C ILE A 8 -1.69 -30.41 32.62
N ALA A 9 -1.50 -31.62 32.11
CA ALA A 9 -1.19 -31.87 30.70
C ALA A 9 -2.43 -31.80 29.78
N LEU A 10 -3.61 -32.20 30.26
CA LEU A 10 -4.86 -32.22 29.48
C LEU A 10 -5.54 -30.85 29.38
N ALA A 11 -5.41 -29.99 30.39
CA ALA A 11 -5.97 -28.64 30.38
C ALA A 11 -5.51 -27.77 29.19
N PRO A 12 -4.20 -27.67 28.85
CA PRO A 12 -3.77 -26.90 27.68
C PRO A 12 -4.21 -27.54 26.36
N LEU A 13 -4.31 -28.87 26.29
CA LEU A 13 -4.81 -29.57 25.11
C LEU A 13 -6.30 -29.29 24.90
N ALA A 14 -7.12 -29.35 25.95
CA ALA A 14 -8.54 -29.02 25.90
C ALA A 14 -8.75 -27.54 25.54
N ALA A 15 -7.99 -26.62 26.15
CA ALA A 15 -8.02 -25.20 25.79
C ALA A 15 -7.63 -24.97 24.32
N ALA A 16 -6.60 -25.65 23.82
CA ALA A 16 -6.21 -25.59 22.42
C ALA A 16 -7.33 -26.09 21.50
N ILE A 17 -7.98 -27.22 21.83
CA ILE A 17 -9.11 -27.75 21.06
C ILE A 17 -10.28 -26.76 21.05
N VAL A 18 -10.64 -26.17 22.19
CA VAL A 18 -11.71 -25.16 22.28
C VAL A 18 -11.37 -23.95 21.41
N ILE A 19 -10.14 -23.44 21.47
CA ILE A 19 -9.69 -22.34 20.61
C ILE A 19 -9.78 -22.72 19.13
N LEU A 20 -9.35 -23.93 18.76
CA LEU A 20 -9.41 -24.42 17.38
C LEU A 20 -10.86 -24.56 16.87
N VAL A 21 -11.75 -25.13 17.68
CA VAL A 21 -13.18 -25.25 17.36
C VAL A 21 -13.82 -23.88 17.26
N GLN A 22 -13.50 -22.96 18.17
CA GLN A 22 -13.98 -21.58 18.12
C GLN A 22 -13.49 -20.87 16.87
N MET A 23 -12.21 -21.02 16.48
CA MET A 23 -11.64 -20.43 15.27
C MET A 23 -12.33 -20.92 13.99
N VAL A 24 -12.70 -22.20 13.92
CA VAL A 24 -13.42 -22.75 12.77
C VAL A 24 -14.89 -22.31 12.78
N SER A 25 -15.54 -22.38 13.95
CA SER A 25 -16.95 -22.04 14.12
C SER A 25 -17.22 -20.54 13.96
N SER A 26 -16.25 -19.68 14.27
CA SER A 26 -16.37 -18.22 14.14
C SER A 26 -16.13 -17.72 12.72
N ARG A 27 -15.84 -18.59 11.75
CA ARG A 27 -15.63 -18.16 10.38
C ARG A 27 -16.92 -17.58 9.80
N PRO A 28 -16.84 -16.45 9.09
CA PRO A 28 -17.99 -15.98 8.33
C PRO A 28 -18.37 -17.04 7.30
N ARG A 29 -19.68 -17.34 7.20
CA ARG A 29 -20.19 -18.24 6.17
C ARG A 29 -20.15 -17.53 4.83
N LEU A 30 -19.83 -18.29 3.77
CA LEU A 30 -20.01 -17.80 2.41
C LEU A 30 -21.52 -17.65 2.13
N PRO A 31 -21.94 -16.56 1.45
CA PRO A 31 -23.32 -16.42 0.99
C PRO A 31 -23.79 -17.62 0.15
N PRO A 32 -25.09 -17.97 0.16
CA PRO A 32 -25.62 -19.09 -0.62
C PRO A 32 -25.38 -18.96 -2.14
N ASP A 33 -25.29 -17.73 -2.65
CA ASP A 33 -25.04 -17.36 -4.04
C ASP A 33 -23.56 -17.18 -4.36
N ALA A 34 -22.65 -17.47 -3.42
CA ALA A 34 -21.22 -17.36 -3.65
C ALA A 34 -20.74 -18.33 -4.75
N PRO A 35 -19.69 -17.96 -5.50
CA PRO A 35 -19.04 -18.89 -6.43
C PRO A 35 -18.63 -20.21 -5.76
N ARG A 36 -18.48 -21.26 -6.57
CA ARG A 36 -18.15 -22.61 -6.11
C ARG A 36 -17.01 -22.60 -5.08
N GLU A 37 -17.26 -23.17 -3.90
CA GLU A 37 -16.25 -23.29 -2.86
C GLU A 37 -15.26 -24.42 -3.17
N VAL A 38 -13.96 -24.11 -3.13
CA VAL A 38 -12.87 -25.07 -3.05
C VAL A 38 -12.57 -25.35 -1.59
N ARG A 39 -12.84 -26.58 -1.15
CA ARG A 39 -12.59 -27.00 0.24
C ARG A 39 -11.10 -27.18 0.50
N GLY A 40 -10.63 -26.56 1.57
CA GLY A 40 -9.28 -26.73 2.09
C GLY A 40 -9.26 -27.41 3.46
N TRP A 41 -8.15 -27.26 4.18
CA TRP A 41 -8.01 -27.80 5.53
C TRP A 41 -8.99 -27.12 6.51
N PRO A 42 -9.58 -27.85 7.48
CA PRO A 42 -10.59 -27.29 8.38
C PRO A 42 -10.17 -25.99 9.07
N LEU A 43 -8.92 -25.87 9.53
CA LEU A 43 -8.40 -24.66 10.21
C LEU A 43 -7.60 -23.72 9.30
N LEU A 44 -6.87 -24.27 8.32
CA LEU A 44 -5.91 -23.48 7.53
C LEU A 44 -6.50 -23.01 6.20
N GLY A 45 -7.55 -23.67 5.72
CA GLY A 45 -8.10 -23.44 4.39
C GLY A 45 -7.17 -23.94 3.28
N CYS A 46 -7.16 -23.24 2.15
CA CYS A 46 -6.37 -23.59 0.97
C CYS A 46 -4.93 -23.06 1.08
N LEU A 47 -4.03 -23.89 1.59
CA LEU A 47 -2.61 -23.54 1.77
C LEU A 47 -1.89 -23.14 0.47
N ASP A 48 -2.33 -23.71 -0.67
CA ASP A 48 -1.76 -23.44 -1.98
C ASP A 48 -1.97 -22.00 -2.43
N PHE A 49 -2.95 -21.29 -1.87
CA PHE A 49 -3.12 -19.85 -2.08
C PHE A 49 -1.89 -19.05 -1.65
N PHE A 50 -1.14 -19.52 -0.64
CA PHE A 50 0.10 -18.87 -0.23
C PHE A 50 1.33 -19.51 -0.87
N ARG A 51 1.41 -20.85 -0.91
CA ARG A 51 2.59 -21.58 -1.41
C ARG A 51 2.77 -21.47 -2.93
N ARG A 52 1.66 -21.48 -3.68
CA ARG A 52 1.63 -21.52 -5.15
C ARG A 52 0.50 -20.63 -5.69
N ARG A 53 0.43 -19.39 -5.19
CA ARG A 53 -0.69 -18.46 -5.40
C ARG A 53 -1.17 -18.37 -6.84
N ARG A 54 -0.24 -18.14 -7.78
CA ARG A 54 -0.53 -18.04 -9.21
C ARG A 54 -1.19 -19.32 -9.72
N ASP A 55 -0.53 -20.46 -9.49
CA ASP A 55 -1.00 -21.75 -10.00
C ASP A 55 -2.38 -22.08 -9.43
N PHE A 56 -2.59 -21.86 -8.13
CA PHE A 56 -3.87 -22.06 -7.46
C PHE A 56 -4.99 -21.21 -8.07
N LEU A 57 -4.75 -19.91 -8.31
CA LEU A 57 -5.74 -19.02 -8.91
C LEU A 57 -6.01 -19.33 -10.38
N VAL A 58 -4.97 -19.66 -11.16
CA VAL A 58 -5.11 -20.06 -12.57
C VAL A 58 -5.89 -21.36 -12.67
N TRP A 59 -5.56 -22.36 -11.84
CA TRP A 59 -6.30 -23.61 -11.75
C TRP A 59 -7.76 -23.37 -11.36
N GLY A 60 -8.00 -22.61 -10.29
CA GLY A 60 -9.36 -22.33 -9.80
C GLY A 60 -10.22 -21.56 -10.80
N SER A 61 -9.61 -20.69 -11.61
CA SER A 61 -10.30 -19.97 -12.70
C SER A 61 -10.86 -20.90 -13.79
N LYS A 62 -10.41 -22.15 -13.86
CA LYS A 62 -10.87 -23.16 -14.82
C LYS A 62 -12.01 -24.04 -14.28
N LEU A 63 -12.40 -23.89 -13.01
CA LEU A 63 -13.39 -24.75 -12.36
C LEU A 63 -14.84 -24.53 -12.82
N GLY A 64 -15.12 -23.41 -13.49
CA GLY A 64 -16.45 -23.08 -13.98
C GLY A 64 -16.42 -21.94 -15.00
N PRO A 65 -17.53 -21.75 -15.76
CA PRO A 65 -17.59 -20.79 -16.86
C PRO A 65 -17.44 -19.34 -16.40
N GLY A 66 -17.91 -19.01 -15.19
CA GLY A 66 -17.76 -17.67 -14.60
C GLY A 66 -16.34 -17.33 -14.14
N ARG A 67 -15.40 -18.29 -14.21
CA ARG A 67 -13.98 -18.15 -13.81
C ARG A 67 -13.76 -17.56 -12.42
N GLN A 68 -14.72 -17.81 -11.53
CA GLN A 68 -14.79 -17.35 -10.16
C GLN A 68 -14.94 -18.57 -9.25
N PHE A 69 -14.30 -18.51 -8.08
CA PHE A 69 -14.41 -19.55 -7.08
C PHE A 69 -14.14 -18.98 -5.69
N SER A 70 -14.70 -19.61 -4.68
CA SER A 70 -14.55 -19.21 -3.29
C SER A 70 -13.67 -20.21 -2.55
N PHE A 71 -12.97 -19.74 -1.52
CA PHE A 71 -12.17 -20.60 -0.65
C PHE A 71 -11.89 -19.89 0.68
N PHE A 72 -11.45 -20.65 1.67
CA PHE A 72 -10.95 -20.09 2.92
C PHE A 72 -9.43 -20.07 2.95
N TYR A 73 -8.86 -19.06 3.62
CA TYR A 73 -7.46 -19.03 4.03
C TYR A 73 -7.37 -18.54 5.47
N GLY A 74 -7.08 -19.45 6.40
CA GLY A 74 -7.23 -19.20 7.83
C GLY A 74 -8.67 -18.76 8.17
N PRO A 75 -8.88 -17.59 8.81
CA PRO A 75 -10.22 -17.08 9.14
C PRO A 75 -10.90 -16.36 7.97
N HIS A 76 -10.20 -16.13 6.86
CA HIS A 76 -10.67 -15.25 5.79
C HIS A 76 -11.44 -16.02 4.71
N PRO A 77 -12.74 -15.74 4.50
CA PRO A 77 -13.44 -16.16 3.29
C PRO A 77 -13.00 -15.28 2.12
N ILE A 78 -12.58 -15.91 1.02
CA ILE A 78 -12.04 -15.22 -0.15
C ILE A 78 -12.82 -15.66 -1.38
N VAL A 79 -13.19 -14.69 -2.22
CA VAL A 79 -13.72 -14.93 -3.56
C VAL A 79 -12.64 -14.53 -4.56
N ALA A 80 -12.09 -15.50 -5.28
CA ALA A 80 -11.20 -15.24 -6.40
C ALA A 80 -12.03 -14.92 -7.64
N VAL A 81 -11.70 -13.81 -8.29
CA VAL A 81 -12.37 -13.34 -9.49
C VAL A 81 -11.40 -13.24 -10.65
N SER A 82 -11.85 -13.62 -11.85
CA SER A 82 -11.06 -13.47 -13.07
C SER A 82 -11.98 -13.26 -14.28
N GLY A 83 -11.39 -12.79 -15.38
CA GLY A 83 -12.13 -12.39 -16.58
C GLY A 83 -12.47 -10.89 -16.61
N PRO A 84 -12.77 -10.32 -17.79
CA PRO A 84 -12.98 -8.88 -17.96
C PRO A 84 -14.10 -8.31 -17.08
N GLU A 85 -15.27 -8.94 -17.08
CA GLU A 85 -16.45 -8.47 -16.34
C GLU A 85 -16.25 -8.49 -14.82
N ALA A 86 -15.74 -9.61 -14.29
CA ALA A 86 -15.48 -9.74 -12.86
C ALA A 86 -14.37 -8.80 -12.38
N ARG A 87 -13.35 -8.54 -13.22
CA ARG A 87 -12.34 -7.51 -12.95
C ARG A 87 -12.96 -6.10 -12.98
N ALA A 88 -13.83 -5.80 -13.93
CA ALA A 88 -14.51 -4.51 -13.99
C ALA A 88 -15.34 -4.25 -12.73
N SER A 89 -16.13 -5.24 -12.28
CA SER A 89 -16.85 -5.17 -11.00
C SER A 89 -15.88 -5.00 -9.81
N PHE A 90 -14.82 -5.82 -9.77
CA PHE A 90 -13.82 -5.76 -8.71
C PHE A 90 -13.13 -4.41 -8.60
N PHE A 91 -12.82 -3.71 -9.70
CA PHE A 91 -12.13 -2.42 -9.69
C PHE A 91 -13.10 -1.23 -9.54
N ASN A 92 -14.32 -1.32 -10.07
CA ASN A 92 -15.27 -0.20 -10.05
C ASN A 92 -16.20 -0.19 -8.82
N SER A 93 -16.32 -1.31 -8.09
CA SER A 93 -17.15 -1.35 -6.89
C SER A 93 -16.59 -0.43 -5.80
N ARG A 94 -17.42 0.47 -5.27
CA ARG A 94 -17.06 1.37 -4.16
C ARG A 94 -17.07 0.66 -2.80
N GLU A 95 -17.70 -0.50 -2.74
CA GLU A 95 -17.95 -1.27 -1.51
C GLU A 95 -16.74 -2.10 -1.08
N LEU A 96 -15.77 -2.24 -1.99
CA LEU A 96 -14.56 -3.02 -1.78
C LEU A 96 -13.41 -2.09 -1.38
N SER A 97 -12.86 -2.18 -0.18
CA SER A 97 -11.70 -1.40 0.22
C SER A 97 -10.40 -2.10 -0.15
N LEU A 98 -9.53 -1.40 -0.89
CA LEU A 98 -8.17 -1.87 -1.22
C LEU A 98 -7.31 -1.95 0.06
N GLY A 99 -7.31 -0.88 0.86
CA GLY A 99 -6.54 -0.83 2.11
C GLY A 99 -6.91 -1.95 3.07
N ALA A 100 -8.21 -2.22 3.24
CA ALA A 100 -8.68 -3.30 4.10
C ALA A 100 -8.36 -4.71 3.54
N GLY A 101 -8.31 -4.85 2.21
CA GLY A 101 -7.87 -6.08 1.55
C GLY A 101 -6.40 -6.38 1.80
N PHE A 102 -5.54 -5.38 1.61
CA PHE A 102 -4.12 -5.49 1.94
C PHE A 102 -3.88 -5.70 3.44
N ALA A 103 -4.52 -4.94 4.33
CA ALA A 103 -4.37 -5.16 5.77
C ALA A 103 -4.77 -6.58 6.20
N GLY A 104 -5.80 -7.16 5.57
CA GLY A 104 -6.28 -8.50 5.90
C GLY A 104 -5.43 -9.64 5.36
N LEU A 105 -4.85 -9.49 4.15
CA LEU A 105 -4.20 -10.59 3.43
C LEU A 105 -2.74 -10.31 3.06
N TYR A 106 -2.19 -9.16 3.47
CA TYR A 106 -0.79 -8.77 3.33
C TYR A 106 -0.23 -8.37 4.71
N ALA A 107 0.35 -9.34 5.41
CA ALA A 107 0.85 -9.17 6.79
C ALA A 107 2.09 -8.24 6.92
N ALA A 108 2.58 -7.66 5.83
CA ALA A 108 3.71 -6.73 5.86
C ALA A 108 3.30 -5.27 6.10
N SER A 109 2.03 -4.92 5.84
CA SER A 109 1.57 -3.54 6.06
C SER A 109 1.69 -3.18 7.54
N PRO A 110 2.29 -2.03 7.91
CA PRO A 110 2.31 -1.58 9.29
C PRO A 110 0.86 -1.48 9.79
N ASN A 111 0.54 -2.07 10.95
CA ASN A 111 -0.77 -1.87 11.54
C ASN A 111 -0.81 -0.47 12.18
N ILE A 112 -1.26 0.51 11.40
CA ILE A 112 -1.32 1.93 11.82
C ILE A 112 -2.55 2.19 12.71
N GLU A 113 -3.44 1.21 12.87
CA GLU A 113 -4.67 1.30 13.66
C GLU A 113 -4.42 1.63 15.15
N HIS A 114 -3.22 1.38 15.67
CA HIS A 114 -2.86 1.66 17.06
C HIS A 114 -2.15 3.01 17.27
N LEU A 115 -1.85 3.76 16.20
CA LEU A 115 -1.33 5.11 16.38
C LEU A 115 -2.49 6.03 16.81
N PRO A 116 -2.39 6.69 17.99
CA PRO A 116 -3.41 7.63 18.42
C PRO A 116 -3.52 8.75 17.38
N GLU A 117 -4.76 9.04 17.01
CA GLU A 117 -5.17 10.21 16.23
C GLU A 117 -4.93 10.16 14.70
N GLY A 118 -6.05 10.08 13.98
CA GLY A 118 -6.35 11.03 12.91
C GLY A 118 -5.81 10.72 11.51
N ASN A 119 -6.64 10.08 10.69
CA ASN A 119 -6.82 10.36 9.25
C ASN A 119 -5.60 10.43 8.30
N VAL A 120 -4.40 9.95 8.69
CA VAL A 120 -3.25 9.88 7.75
C VAL A 120 -3.49 8.83 6.66
N ALA A 121 -4.17 7.72 6.97
CA ALA A 121 -4.55 6.74 5.96
C ALA A 121 -5.60 7.31 4.97
N GLY A 122 -6.55 8.13 5.44
CA GLY A 122 -7.50 8.84 4.58
C GLY A 122 -6.87 9.95 3.75
N ASN A 123 -5.82 10.60 4.29
CA ASN A 123 -5.08 11.67 3.62
C ASN A 123 -3.84 11.19 2.85
N PHE A 124 -3.43 9.92 2.94
CA PHE A 124 -2.21 9.40 2.31
C PHE A 124 -2.26 9.61 0.79
N MET A 125 -3.37 9.21 0.17
CA MET A 125 -3.55 9.35 -1.28
C MET A 125 -3.59 10.82 -1.71
N SER A 126 -4.16 11.70 -0.88
CA SER A 126 -4.15 13.15 -1.11
C SER A 126 -2.75 13.71 -1.12
N LEU A 127 -1.99 13.39 -0.08
CA LEU A 127 -0.67 13.93 0.10
C LEU A 127 0.30 13.33 -0.93
N ALA A 128 0.22 12.04 -1.19
CA ALA A 128 0.98 11.38 -2.26
C ALA A 128 0.71 12.03 -3.62
N LYS A 129 -0.55 12.32 -3.98
CA LYS A 129 -0.89 13.04 -5.23
C LYS A 129 -0.26 14.43 -5.29
N ARG A 130 -0.27 15.18 -4.18
CA ARG A 130 0.39 16.50 -4.11
C ARG A 130 1.90 16.40 -4.23
N LEU A 131 2.50 15.39 -3.58
CA LEU A 131 3.94 15.15 -3.60
C LEU A 131 4.45 14.66 -4.97
N LEU A 132 3.61 13.93 -5.69
CA LEU A 132 3.87 13.41 -7.04
C LEU A 132 3.26 14.30 -8.13
N HIS A 133 2.89 15.54 -7.81
CA HIS A 133 2.42 16.50 -8.81
C HIS A 133 3.56 16.83 -9.79
N ARG A 134 3.20 17.09 -11.05
CA ARG A 134 4.13 17.39 -12.16
C ARG A 134 5.26 18.34 -11.75
N ASP A 135 4.92 19.53 -11.25
CA ASP A 135 5.90 20.56 -10.91
C ASP A 135 6.92 20.10 -9.87
N ARG A 136 6.50 19.25 -8.92
CA ARG A 136 7.39 18.69 -7.90
C ARG A 136 8.30 17.61 -8.46
N LEU A 137 7.76 16.76 -9.33
CA LEU A 137 8.54 15.75 -10.04
C LEU A 137 9.60 16.42 -10.92
N GLU A 138 9.21 17.46 -11.66
CA GLU A 138 10.12 18.23 -12.51
C GLU A 138 11.22 18.92 -11.69
N ALA A 139 10.89 19.46 -10.52
CA ALA A 139 11.88 20.07 -9.62
C ALA A 139 12.88 19.07 -9.00
N VAL A 140 12.47 17.81 -8.75
CA VAL A 140 13.34 16.79 -8.12
C VAL A 140 14.09 15.92 -9.15
N LEU A 141 13.63 15.90 -10.39
CA LEU A 141 14.14 15.03 -11.46
C LEU A 141 15.66 15.14 -11.67
N PRO A 142 16.29 16.33 -11.75
CA PRO A 142 17.75 16.42 -11.91
C PRO A 142 18.53 15.73 -10.79
N THR A 143 18.04 15.83 -9.54
CA THR A 143 18.64 15.17 -8.38
C THR A 143 18.49 13.65 -8.46
N MET A 144 17.33 13.17 -8.90
CA MET A 144 17.11 11.73 -9.11
C MET A 144 18.03 11.14 -10.18
N VAL A 145 18.23 11.86 -11.28
CA VAL A 145 19.15 11.43 -12.35
C VAL A 145 20.59 11.43 -11.85
N SER A 146 21.00 12.46 -11.10
CA SER A 146 22.33 12.54 -10.48
C SER A 146 22.58 11.40 -9.47
N ASP A 147 21.56 11.06 -8.66
CA ASP A 147 21.63 9.93 -7.74
C ASP A 147 21.80 8.59 -8.48
N ALA A 148 21.11 8.42 -9.62
CA ALA A 148 21.24 7.23 -10.46
C ALA A 148 22.61 7.15 -11.15
N ASP A 149 23.11 8.24 -11.70
CA ASP A 149 24.44 8.34 -12.30
C ASP A 149 25.53 7.96 -11.28
N THR A 150 25.48 8.56 -10.09
CA THR A 150 26.44 8.26 -9.00
C THR A 150 26.40 6.78 -8.62
N ALA A 151 25.22 6.17 -8.50
CA ALA A 151 25.06 4.77 -8.15
C ALA A 151 25.59 3.82 -9.24
N LEU A 152 25.45 4.20 -10.51
CA LEU A 152 25.92 3.41 -11.65
C LEU A 152 27.42 3.60 -11.92
N ALA A 153 27.95 4.81 -11.78
CA ALA A 153 29.37 5.12 -11.98
C ALA A 153 30.29 4.48 -10.94
N THR A 154 29.76 4.24 -9.73
CA THR A 154 30.47 3.58 -8.63
C THR A 154 30.26 2.07 -8.59
N SER A 155 29.54 1.50 -9.56
CA SER A 155 29.30 0.07 -9.62
C SER A 155 30.52 -0.72 -10.13
N ASP A 156 30.70 -1.93 -9.60
CA ASP A 156 31.73 -2.85 -10.06
C ASP A 156 31.51 -3.27 -11.52
N ALA A 157 32.57 -3.78 -12.16
CA ALA A 157 32.47 -4.38 -13.50
C ALA A 157 31.47 -5.56 -13.57
N ILE A 158 31.17 -6.18 -12.42
CA ILE A 158 30.14 -7.21 -12.27
C ILE A 158 29.06 -6.67 -11.33
N LEU A 159 27.87 -6.46 -11.87
CA LEU A 159 26.75 -5.87 -11.16
C LEU A 159 25.70 -6.91 -10.79
N GLU A 160 25.24 -6.90 -9.53
CA GLU A 160 24.01 -7.58 -9.10
C GLU A 160 22.84 -6.57 -9.20
N PRO A 161 21.95 -6.68 -10.21
CA PRO A 161 20.99 -5.63 -10.53
C PRO A 161 19.93 -5.42 -9.44
N PHE A 162 19.56 -6.45 -8.68
CA PHE A 162 18.51 -6.32 -7.67
C PHE A 162 18.98 -5.55 -6.44
N ALA A 163 20.19 -5.80 -5.94
CA ALA A 163 20.77 -5.06 -4.83
C ALA A 163 21.06 -3.61 -5.20
N LEU A 164 21.56 -3.34 -6.41
CA LEU A 164 21.74 -1.96 -6.88
C LEU A 164 20.40 -1.24 -6.97
N MET A 165 19.42 -1.83 -7.66
CA MET A 165 18.11 -1.20 -7.84
C MET A 165 17.39 -1.01 -6.50
N LEU A 166 17.54 -1.93 -5.55
CA LEU A 166 16.93 -1.79 -4.22
C LEU A 166 17.45 -0.54 -3.50
N ARG A 167 18.78 -0.35 -3.47
CA ARG A 167 19.40 0.82 -2.85
C ARG A 167 19.04 2.11 -3.58
N LEU A 168 19.15 2.11 -4.91
CA LEU A 168 18.84 3.27 -5.73
C LEU A 168 17.37 3.68 -5.58
N VAL A 169 16.43 2.75 -5.78
CA VAL A 169 14.99 3.03 -5.65
C VAL A 169 14.63 3.46 -4.24
N TYR A 170 15.28 2.92 -3.20
CA TYR A 170 15.09 3.41 -1.83
C TYR A 170 15.47 4.88 -1.69
N LYS A 171 16.64 5.27 -2.21
CA LYS A 171 17.08 6.68 -2.26
C LYS A 171 16.10 7.56 -3.05
N LEU A 172 15.71 7.13 -4.25
CA LEU A 172 14.76 7.86 -5.11
C LEU A 172 13.37 8.00 -4.48
N THR A 173 12.93 7.00 -3.71
CA THR A 173 11.67 7.08 -2.95
C THR A 173 11.77 8.12 -1.83
N HIS A 174 12.94 8.25 -1.19
CA HIS A 174 13.17 9.33 -0.23
C HIS A 174 13.14 10.72 -0.88
N ARG A 175 13.69 10.88 -2.10
CA ARG A 175 13.63 12.15 -2.85
C ARG A 175 12.20 12.61 -3.14
N THR A 176 11.29 11.68 -3.41
CA THR A 176 9.92 11.98 -3.84
C THR A 176 8.93 12.02 -2.67
N LEU A 177 8.95 10.99 -1.81
CA LEU A 177 7.93 10.75 -0.78
C LEU A 177 8.49 10.64 0.65
N GLY A 178 9.81 10.80 0.83
CA GLY A 178 10.47 10.67 2.12
C GLY A 178 11.21 11.92 2.58
N SER A 179 12.51 11.77 2.83
CA SER A 179 13.34 12.78 3.47
C SER A 179 14.71 12.84 2.80
N ASN A 180 15.11 14.04 2.42
CA ASN A 180 16.43 14.30 1.85
C ASN A 180 17.55 14.08 2.88
N ASP A 181 17.35 14.32 4.19
CA ASP A 181 18.37 14.00 5.20
C ASP A 181 18.75 12.51 5.21
N ILE A 182 17.83 11.63 4.82
CA ILE A 182 18.11 10.19 4.65
C ILE A 182 18.73 9.91 3.28
N ALA A 183 18.21 10.52 2.21
CA ALA A 183 18.77 10.34 0.86
C ALA A 183 20.21 10.86 0.73
N ASP A 184 20.56 11.93 1.43
CA ASP A 184 21.88 12.59 1.37
C ASP A 184 22.91 11.96 2.31
N ASN A 185 22.50 11.08 3.22
CA ASN A 185 23.38 10.43 4.19
C ASN A 185 23.42 8.92 3.94
N GLN A 186 24.52 8.43 3.37
CA GLN A 186 24.69 7.03 2.99
C GLN A 186 24.55 6.06 4.19
N ASP A 187 25.08 6.41 5.36
CA ASP A 187 24.99 5.55 6.55
C ASP A 187 23.54 5.44 7.05
N LEU A 188 22.81 6.56 7.10
CA LEU A 188 21.39 6.57 7.48
C LEU A 188 20.53 5.86 6.43
N LEU A 189 20.86 6.00 5.15
CA LEU A 189 20.18 5.32 4.05
C LEU A 189 20.30 3.80 4.20
N GLU A 190 21.52 3.28 4.36
CA GLU A 190 21.79 1.85 4.52
C GLU A 190 21.20 1.32 5.84
N GLU A 191 21.32 2.06 6.94
CA GLU A 191 20.74 1.66 8.22
C GLU A 191 19.22 1.53 8.11
N THR A 192 18.54 2.55 7.56
CA THR A 192 17.07 2.54 7.46
C THR A 192 16.57 1.50 6.45
N LEU A 193 17.28 1.29 5.34
CA LEU A 193 16.98 0.23 4.38
C LEU A 193 17.08 -1.16 5.03
N ALA A 194 18.15 -1.42 5.80
CA ALA A 194 18.33 -2.69 6.51
C ALA A 194 17.23 -2.94 7.56
N VAL A 195 16.73 -1.87 8.20
CA VAL A 195 15.60 -1.96 9.13
C VAL A 195 14.30 -2.20 8.38
N PHE A 196 14.09 -1.53 7.25
CA PHE A 196 12.91 -1.70 6.40
C PHE A 196 12.78 -3.14 5.88
N GLY A 197 13.88 -3.78 5.46
CA GLY A 197 13.87 -5.18 5.03
C GLY A 197 13.34 -6.16 6.08
N LYS A 198 13.45 -5.83 7.38
CA LYS A 198 12.87 -6.64 8.48
C LYS A 198 11.35 -6.47 8.62
N LEU A 199 10.80 -5.33 8.17
CA LEU A 199 9.35 -5.08 8.17
C LEU A 199 8.64 -5.88 7.08
N ASP A 200 9.26 -6.01 5.91
CA ASP A 200 8.65 -6.67 4.75
C ASP A 200 8.50 -8.20 4.93
N GLN A 201 9.41 -8.83 5.67
CA GLN A 201 9.40 -10.27 5.93
C GLN A 201 8.15 -10.73 6.69
N SER A 202 7.18 -11.33 5.97
CA SER A 202 5.90 -11.75 6.54
C SER A 202 5.66 -13.25 6.38
N SER A 203 5.17 -13.89 7.44
CA SER A 203 4.79 -15.30 7.40
C SER A 203 3.34 -15.50 6.97
N ALA A 204 3.10 -16.58 6.21
CA ALA A 204 1.77 -17.13 5.91
C ALA A 204 0.88 -17.27 7.16
N LEU A 205 1.50 -17.65 8.28
CA LEU A 205 0.85 -17.89 9.56
C LEU A 205 0.34 -16.61 10.22
N GLU A 206 0.97 -15.46 9.97
CA GLU A 206 0.52 -14.19 10.54
C GLU A 206 -0.85 -13.77 10.01
N ILE A 207 -1.13 -14.09 8.73
CA ILE A 207 -2.44 -13.84 8.11
C ILE A 207 -3.51 -14.80 8.69
N MET A 208 -3.13 -16.06 8.95
CA MET A 208 -4.05 -17.07 9.51
C MET A 208 -4.32 -16.88 11.00
N PHE A 209 -3.34 -16.37 11.74
CA PHE A 209 -3.38 -16.22 13.19
C PHE A 209 -3.03 -14.78 13.59
N PRO A 210 -3.84 -13.77 13.20
CA PRO A 210 -3.49 -12.36 13.39
C PRO A 210 -3.36 -11.94 14.87
N ARG A 211 -4.08 -12.65 15.76
CA ARG A 211 -4.05 -12.46 17.21
C ARG A 211 -2.86 -13.16 17.89
N LEU A 212 -2.18 -14.08 17.21
CA LEU A 212 -1.05 -14.79 17.78
C LEU A 212 0.17 -13.86 17.80
N PHE A 213 0.81 -13.76 18.96
CA PHE A 213 2.08 -13.07 19.08
C PHE A 213 3.19 -13.96 18.52
N THR A 214 3.73 -13.61 17.35
CA THR A 214 4.81 -14.36 16.70
C THR A 214 6.14 -13.62 16.85
N PRO A 215 7.29 -14.33 16.87
CA PRO A 215 8.61 -13.69 16.86
C PRO A 215 8.80 -12.72 15.68
N SER A 216 8.19 -13.04 14.54
CA SER A 216 8.15 -12.17 13.36
C SER A 216 7.43 -10.84 13.64
N LYS A 217 6.25 -10.89 14.26
CA LYS A 217 5.48 -9.69 14.65
C LYS A 217 6.26 -8.80 15.62
N LEU A 218 6.96 -9.40 16.59
CA LEU A 218 7.84 -8.66 17.50
C LEU A 218 9.01 -7.99 16.76
N ARG A 219 9.70 -8.72 15.87
CA ARG A 219 10.78 -8.15 15.04
C ARG A 219 10.30 -6.95 14.22
N LYS A 220 9.11 -7.05 13.60
CA LYS A 220 8.49 -5.96 12.85
C LYS A 220 8.16 -4.76 13.73
N MET A 221 7.56 -4.98 14.89
CA MET A 221 7.24 -3.90 15.83
C MET A 221 8.51 -3.15 16.26
N MET A 222 9.59 -3.87 16.58
CA MET A 222 10.89 -3.26 16.91
C MET A 222 11.48 -2.49 15.72
N ALA A 223 11.40 -3.03 14.51
CA ALA A 223 11.88 -2.37 13.30
C ALA A 223 11.08 -1.07 13.00
N GLY A 224 9.75 -1.11 13.13
CA GLY A 224 8.89 0.06 12.97
C GLY A 224 9.18 1.14 14.00
N LEU A 225 9.40 0.76 15.26
CA LEU A 225 9.81 1.69 16.31
C LEU A 225 11.20 2.29 16.03
N LYS A 226 12.14 1.51 15.49
CA LYS A 226 13.46 2.01 15.10
C LYS A 226 13.37 3.03 13.97
N LEU A 227 12.61 2.76 12.90
CA LEU A 227 12.38 3.74 11.83
C LEU A 227 11.70 5.01 12.36
N HIS A 228 10.68 4.86 13.20
CA HIS A 228 10.01 6.00 13.82
C HIS A 228 10.97 6.87 14.62
N ARG A 229 11.89 6.28 15.39
CA ARG A 229 12.91 7.03 16.13
C ARG A 229 13.86 7.78 15.21
N VAL A 230 14.34 7.15 14.13
CA VAL A 230 15.23 7.80 13.15
C VAL A 230 14.54 8.99 12.50
N PHE A 231 13.32 8.81 11.97
CA PHE A 231 12.58 9.90 11.34
C PHE A 231 12.20 11.00 12.33
N SER A 232 11.82 10.65 13.56
CA SER A 232 11.55 11.64 14.61
C SER A 232 12.79 12.46 14.95
N ALA A 233 13.97 11.83 15.03
CA ALA A 233 15.22 12.54 15.28
C ALA A 233 15.54 13.55 14.16
N VAL A 234 15.26 13.21 12.90
CA VAL A 234 15.41 14.15 11.77
C VAL A 234 14.43 15.32 11.89
N VAL A 235 13.15 15.03 12.18
CA VAL A 235 12.11 16.07 12.35
C VAL A 235 12.47 17.03 13.49
N GLU A 236 12.84 16.50 14.66
CA GLU A 236 13.22 17.34 15.81
C GLU A 236 14.47 18.17 15.51
N ARG A 237 15.48 17.59 14.84
CA ARG A 237 16.67 18.32 14.44
C ARG A 237 16.34 19.50 13.53
N ARG A 238 15.48 19.30 12.52
CA ARG A 238 15.01 20.37 11.64
C ARG A 238 14.27 21.47 12.41
N ARG A 239 13.41 21.10 13.37
CA ARG A 239 12.67 22.06 14.21
C ARG A 239 13.61 22.92 15.05
N VAL A 240 14.59 22.30 15.71
CA VAL A 240 15.57 22.99 16.56
C VAL A 240 16.46 23.91 15.73
N GLU A 241 16.94 23.45 14.57
CA GLU A 241 17.85 24.21 13.71
C GLU A 241 17.13 25.26 12.84
N GLY A 242 15.79 25.24 12.79
CA GLY A 242 15.00 26.08 11.88
C GLY A 242 15.22 25.78 10.39
N ARG A 243 15.84 24.63 10.05
CA ARG A 243 16.11 24.24 8.67
C ARG A 243 14.84 23.80 7.96
N LYS A 244 14.65 24.29 6.74
CA LYS A 244 13.62 23.82 5.81
C LYS A 244 14.28 23.19 4.59
N GLN A 245 13.72 22.08 4.12
CA GLN A 245 14.14 21.44 2.88
C GLN A 245 12.95 21.24 1.96
N MET A 246 13.19 21.25 0.66
CA MET A 246 12.15 20.99 -0.33
C MET A 246 11.96 19.48 -0.53
N ASP A 247 11.30 18.82 0.44
CA ASP A 247 10.99 17.39 0.37
C ASP A 247 9.62 17.04 0.96
N ALA A 248 9.28 15.74 0.99
CA ALA A 248 7.99 15.28 1.52
C ALA A 248 7.89 15.44 3.04
N MET A 249 8.97 15.16 3.76
CA MET A 249 9.05 15.34 5.21
C MET A 249 8.73 16.79 5.62
N GLN A 250 9.22 17.79 4.90
CA GLN A 250 8.92 19.19 5.19
C GLN A 250 7.42 19.51 5.05
N LEU A 251 6.77 19.05 3.98
CA LEU A 251 5.32 19.26 3.82
C LEU A 251 4.50 18.55 4.89
N LEU A 252 4.96 17.38 5.32
CA LEU A 252 4.35 16.64 6.43
C LEU A 252 4.51 17.42 7.74
N MET A 253 5.69 17.97 8.02
CA MET A 253 5.94 18.81 9.20
C MET A 253 5.08 20.07 9.22
N GLU A 254 4.76 20.64 8.05
CA GLU A 254 3.86 21.79 7.92
C GLU A 254 2.38 21.41 8.07
N ALA A 255 2.02 20.17 7.73
CA ALA A 255 0.66 19.66 7.82
C ALA A 255 0.30 19.10 9.22
N THR A 256 1.29 18.65 9.99
CA THR A 256 1.07 18.06 11.33
C THR A 256 2.27 18.22 12.26
N ASN A 257 1.98 18.40 13.55
CA ASN A 257 3.00 18.38 14.60
C ASN A 257 3.37 16.95 15.06
N SER A 258 2.62 15.92 14.66
CA SER A 258 2.81 14.55 15.13
C SER A 258 3.92 13.81 14.36
N ASN A 259 5.05 13.56 15.01
CA ASN A 259 6.15 12.76 14.43
C ASN A 259 5.72 11.34 14.07
N ALA A 260 4.76 10.77 14.81
CA ALA A 260 4.21 9.46 14.54
C ALA A 260 3.47 9.44 13.19
N GLN A 261 2.67 10.48 12.90
CA GLN A 261 1.97 10.63 11.62
C GLN A 261 2.94 10.82 10.45
N ILE A 262 3.97 11.67 10.62
CA ILE A 262 5.03 11.89 9.63
C ILE A 262 5.75 10.58 9.32
N SER A 263 6.18 9.86 10.37
CA SER A 263 6.88 8.57 10.25
C SER A 263 6.00 7.53 9.56
N ALA A 264 4.73 7.42 9.96
CA ALA A 264 3.79 6.46 9.39
C ALA A 264 3.56 6.72 7.89
N PHE A 265 3.47 7.97 7.46
CA PHE A 265 3.37 8.32 6.05
C PHE A 265 4.61 7.84 5.27
N ILE A 266 5.82 8.20 5.73
CA ILE A 266 7.07 7.86 5.03
C ILE A 266 7.25 6.33 4.96
N ILE A 267 7.01 5.62 6.06
CA ILE A 267 7.07 4.14 6.07
C ILE A 267 6.07 3.54 5.07
N SER A 268 4.84 4.07 5.03
CA SER A 268 3.80 3.60 4.10
C SER A 268 4.18 3.88 2.63
N ALA A 269 4.76 5.04 2.35
CA ALA A 269 5.24 5.39 1.02
C ALA A 269 6.37 4.47 0.56
N LEU A 270 7.31 4.13 1.45
CA LEU A 270 8.37 3.16 1.17
C LEU A 270 7.80 1.77 0.85
N PHE A 271 6.78 1.30 1.60
CA PHE A 271 6.08 0.05 1.27
C PHE A 271 5.40 0.06 -0.11
N ALA A 272 4.79 1.18 -0.48
CA ALA A 272 4.11 1.30 -1.77
C ALA A 272 5.10 1.37 -2.95
N GLY A 273 6.17 2.16 -2.81
CA GLY A 273 7.07 2.52 -3.90
C GLY A 273 8.30 1.63 -4.07
N LEU A 274 8.82 1.03 -3.00
CA LEU A 274 10.15 0.41 -3.02
C LEU A 274 10.16 -0.91 -3.81
N ILE A 275 9.42 -1.91 -3.33
CA ILE A 275 9.54 -3.28 -3.80
C ILE A 275 9.11 -3.41 -5.27
N ASN A 276 7.98 -2.80 -5.63
CA ASN A 276 7.45 -2.85 -6.99
C ASN A 276 8.41 -2.20 -7.98
N SER A 277 8.90 -0.99 -7.69
CA SER A 277 9.78 -0.25 -8.60
C SER A 277 11.15 -0.90 -8.70
N THR A 278 11.71 -1.40 -7.59
CA THR A 278 12.99 -2.14 -7.55
C THR A 278 12.96 -3.35 -8.48
N PHE A 279 11.97 -4.22 -8.32
CA PHE A 279 11.91 -5.43 -9.11
C PHE A 279 11.64 -5.14 -10.58
N ASN A 280 10.75 -4.20 -10.91
CA ASN A 280 10.53 -3.84 -12.31
C ASN A 280 11.81 -3.27 -12.95
N ALA A 281 12.50 -2.35 -12.29
CA ALA A 281 13.74 -1.78 -12.81
C ALA A 281 14.82 -2.84 -13.04
N ALA A 282 15.03 -3.75 -12.07
CA ALA A 282 16.01 -4.83 -12.21
C ALA A 282 15.61 -5.84 -13.32
N TRP A 283 14.33 -6.23 -13.39
CA TRP A 283 13.86 -7.17 -14.41
C TRP A 283 13.94 -6.61 -15.83
N ILE A 284 13.79 -5.30 -16.02
CA ILE A 284 14.03 -4.67 -17.34
C ILE A 284 15.45 -4.98 -17.81
N LEU A 285 16.46 -4.76 -16.95
CA LEU A 285 17.86 -5.06 -17.29
C LEU A 285 18.09 -6.54 -17.61
N VAL A 286 17.48 -7.44 -16.82
CA VAL A 286 17.58 -8.90 -17.02
C VAL A 286 16.89 -9.35 -18.31
N TYR A 287 15.72 -8.80 -18.65
CA TYR A 287 15.07 -9.14 -19.92
C TYR A 287 15.86 -8.59 -21.10
N LEU A 288 16.39 -7.38 -21.03
CA LEU A 288 17.19 -6.82 -22.12
C LEU A 288 18.50 -7.58 -22.34
N SER A 289 19.14 -8.12 -21.28
CA SER A 289 20.35 -8.92 -21.43
C SER A 289 20.13 -10.25 -22.17
N THR A 290 18.88 -10.71 -22.28
CA THR A 290 18.49 -11.94 -23.00
C THR A 290 17.75 -11.66 -24.32
N ASN A 291 17.52 -10.38 -24.65
CA ASN A 291 16.79 -9.95 -25.84
C ASN A 291 17.61 -8.90 -26.62
N PRO A 292 18.64 -9.32 -27.40
CA PRO A 292 19.62 -8.42 -28.00
C PRO A 292 19.00 -7.41 -28.97
N ASP A 293 17.95 -7.80 -29.71
CA ASP A 293 17.25 -6.90 -30.64
C ASP A 293 16.57 -5.74 -29.90
N TRP A 294 15.91 -6.03 -28.78
CA TRP A 294 15.27 -5.01 -27.95
C TRP A 294 16.28 -4.15 -27.22
N TYR A 295 17.37 -4.76 -26.73
CA TYR A 295 18.49 -4.02 -26.14
C TYR A 295 19.07 -3.02 -27.15
N ALA A 296 19.35 -3.44 -28.38
CA ALA A 296 19.91 -2.57 -29.42
C ALA A 296 18.97 -1.40 -29.75
N ARG A 297 17.66 -1.65 -29.86
CA ARG A 297 16.66 -0.60 -30.14
C ARG A 297 16.55 0.43 -29.01
N ILE A 298 16.49 -0.03 -27.76
CA ILE A 298 16.43 0.88 -26.61
C ILE A 298 17.74 1.66 -26.47
N ARG A 299 18.89 1.02 -26.72
CA ARG A 299 20.17 1.71 -26.74
C ARG A 299 20.19 2.81 -27.80
N SER A 300 19.74 2.53 -29.02
CA SER A 300 19.65 3.53 -30.08
C SER A 300 18.70 4.68 -29.75
N GLU A 301 17.59 4.41 -29.05
CA GLU A 301 16.69 5.44 -28.52
C GLU A 301 17.41 6.36 -27.52
N VAL A 302 18.11 5.78 -26.55
CA VAL A 302 18.88 6.54 -25.55
C VAL A 302 19.99 7.37 -26.21
N ASP A 303 20.76 6.76 -27.11
CA ASP A 303 21.83 7.44 -27.86
C ASP A 303 21.27 8.61 -28.69
N ALA A 304 20.08 8.46 -29.29
CA ALA A 304 19.42 9.50 -30.06
C ALA A 304 18.93 10.68 -29.19
N SER A 305 18.43 10.42 -27.98
CA SER A 305 18.07 11.49 -27.03
C SER A 305 19.31 12.26 -26.57
N ILE A 306 20.39 11.55 -26.21
CA ILE A 306 21.66 12.18 -25.82
C ILE A 306 22.20 13.05 -26.97
N ALA A 307 22.20 12.56 -28.21
CA ALA A 307 22.67 13.33 -29.36
C ALA A 307 21.82 14.58 -29.64
N ARG A 308 20.51 14.53 -29.35
CA ARG A 308 19.58 15.64 -29.55
C ARG A 308 19.73 16.75 -28.52
N HIS A 309 19.93 16.37 -27.26
CA HIS A 309 19.94 17.31 -26.13
C HIS A 309 21.35 17.67 -25.62
N GLY A 310 22.37 16.92 -26.04
CA GLY A 310 23.75 17.06 -25.60
C GLY A 310 24.38 18.37 -26.04
N LEU A 311 25.17 18.96 -25.14
CA LEU A 311 26.02 20.11 -25.43
C LEU A 311 27.44 19.66 -25.81
N PRO A 312 28.23 20.52 -26.51
CA PRO A 312 29.64 20.25 -26.73
C PRO A 312 30.38 19.94 -25.42
N ASP A 313 31.21 18.89 -25.43
CA ASP A 313 32.01 18.42 -24.29
C ASP A 313 31.21 17.94 -23.05
N GLU A 314 29.90 17.72 -23.19
CA GLU A 314 29.04 17.19 -22.12
C GLU A 314 29.04 15.66 -22.12
N THR A 315 29.12 15.05 -20.94
CA THR A 315 29.00 13.59 -20.82
C THR A 315 27.54 13.15 -20.94
N PRO A 316 27.25 11.95 -21.47
CA PRO A 316 25.87 11.46 -21.58
C PRO A 316 25.06 11.51 -20.27
N PRO A 317 25.59 11.10 -19.11
CA PRO A 317 24.83 11.23 -17.85
C PRO A 317 24.52 12.67 -17.48
N LYS A 318 25.43 13.60 -17.79
CA LYS A 318 25.22 15.02 -17.53
C LYS A 318 24.10 15.59 -18.41
N THR A 319 24.04 15.21 -19.68
CA THR A 319 22.92 15.55 -20.58
C THR A 319 21.58 15.07 -20.01
N LEU A 320 21.50 13.84 -19.50
CA LEU A 320 20.27 13.30 -18.91
C LEU A 320 19.76 14.10 -17.70
N THR A 321 20.65 14.73 -16.91
CA THR A 321 20.24 15.56 -15.76
C THR A 321 19.52 16.86 -16.16
N ARG A 322 19.67 17.29 -17.41
CA ARG A 322 19.08 18.53 -17.95
C ARG A 322 17.77 18.31 -18.69
N LEU A 323 17.41 17.07 -18.99
CA LEU A 323 16.15 16.74 -19.65
C LEU A 323 14.97 17.18 -18.77
N SER A 324 14.04 17.91 -19.37
CA SER A 324 12.77 18.26 -18.72
C SER A 324 11.90 17.02 -18.57
N LEU A 325 10.87 17.08 -17.72
CA LEU A 325 9.93 15.97 -17.60
C LEU A 325 9.28 15.63 -18.95
N SER A 326 9.01 16.63 -19.78
CA SER A 326 8.44 16.42 -21.11
C SER A 326 9.39 15.68 -22.05
N ASP A 327 10.71 15.96 -21.97
CA ASP A 327 11.71 15.26 -22.78
C ASP A 327 11.76 13.78 -22.37
N TRP A 328 11.72 13.48 -21.07
CA TRP A 328 11.67 12.09 -20.59
C TRP A 328 10.42 11.33 -21.06
N GLU A 329 9.27 12.02 -21.16
CA GLU A 329 8.02 11.43 -21.66
C GLU A 329 8.04 11.20 -23.18
N SER A 330 8.70 12.08 -23.95
CA SER A 330 8.73 12.00 -25.41
C SER A 330 9.85 11.14 -25.97
N ASP A 331 11.02 11.13 -25.33
CA ASP A 331 12.24 10.60 -25.91
C ASP A 331 12.46 9.11 -25.64
N PHE A 332 11.76 8.53 -24.66
CA PHE A 332 11.97 7.14 -24.23
C PHE A 332 10.75 6.20 -24.35
N PRO A 333 10.00 6.20 -25.47
CA PRO A 333 8.82 5.34 -25.63
C PRO A 333 9.14 3.84 -25.60
N LEU A 334 10.31 3.39 -26.05
CA LEU A 334 10.69 1.97 -25.99
C LEU A 334 11.08 1.55 -24.57
N VAL A 335 11.70 2.43 -23.77
CA VAL A 335 11.87 2.20 -22.33
C VAL A 335 10.51 2.06 -21.65
N GLU A 336 9.53 2.89 -22.00
CA GLU A 336 8.17 2.78 -21.46
C GLU A 336 7.52 1.44 -21.83
N VAL A 337 7.67 0.99 -23.09
CA VAL A 337 7.18 -0.32 -23.54
C VAL A 337 7.86 -1.44 -22.77
N ALA A 338 9.18 -1.39 -22.56
CA ALA A 338 9.91 -2.38 -21.78
C ALA A 338 9.43 -2.43 -20.33
N MET A 339 9.15 -1.28 -19.73
CA MET A 339 8.56 -1.17 -18.40
C MET A 339 7.17 -1.81 -18.36
N ARG A 340 6.26 -1.45 -19.28
CA ARG A 340 4.90 -2.00 -19.33
C ARG A 340 4.89 -3.52 -19.54
N GLU A 341 5.76 -4.02 -20.42
CA GLU A 341 5.88 -5.45 -20.69
C GLU A 341 6.48 -6.19 -19.49
N THR A 342 7.47 -5.60 -18.81
CA THR A 342 8.01 -6.15 -17.57
C THR A 342 6.92 -6.24 -16.50
N ILE A 343 6.16 -5.16 -16.27
CA ILE A 343 5.01 -5.16 -15.35
C ILE A 343 4.00 -6.25 -15.72
N ARG A 344 3.72 -6.47 -17.01
CA ARG A 344 2.82 -7.53 -17.47
C ARG A 344 3.35 -8.93 -17.12
N LEU A 345 4.66 -9.16 -17.25
CA LEU A 345 5.31 -10.45 -17.03
C LEU A 345 5.52 -10.78 -15.54
N ILE A 346 5.97 -9.78 -14.77
CA ILE A 346 6.37 -9.97 -13.37
C ILE A 346 5.31 -9.50 -12.37
N GLY A 347 4.31 -8.72 -12.81
CA GLY A 347 3.15 -8.28 -12.05
C GLY A 347 2.25 -9.46 -11.69
N ARG A 348 2.79 -10.36 -10.85
CA ARG A 348 2.17 -11.58 -10.33
C ARG A 348 1.38 -11.29 -9.04
N GLY A 349 1.25 -10.02 -8.68
CA GLY A 349 0.41 -9.55 -7.59
C GLY A 349 -1.05 -9.79 -7.91
N VAL A 350 -1.77 -10.38 -6.96
CA VAL A 350 -3.22 -10.47 -7.00
C VAL A 350 -3.72 -9.25 -6.25
N CYS A 351 -4.48 -8.38 -6.91
CA CYS A 351 -5.12 -7.28 -6.20
C CYS A 351 -6.11 -7.85 -5.17
N MET A 352 -6.12 -7.28 -3.97
CA MET A 352 -6.94 -7.76 -2.86
C MET A 352 -7.80 -6.59 -2.40
N ARG A 353 -9.13 -6.78 -2.36
CA ARG A 353 -10.05 -5.81 -1.76
C ARG A 353 -10.97 -6.55 -0.81
N LYS A 354 -11.36 -5.89 0.29
CA LYS A 354 -12.26 -6.44 1.30
C LYS A 354 -13.56 -5.64 1.31
N ASN A 355 -14.70 -6.33 1.38
CA ASN A 355 -15.99 -5.69 1.58
C ASN A 355 -16.00 -4.97 2.94
N PHE A 356 -16.29 -3.68 2.95
CA PHE A 356 -16.46 -2.92 4.19
C PHE A 356 -17.94 -2.90 4.56
N ALA A 357 -18.25 -3.21 5.82
CA ALA A 357 -19.58 -3.65 6.23
C ALA A 357 -20.66 -2.58 6.00
N LYS A 358 -21.53 -2.82 5.00
CA LYS A 358 -22.81 -2.11 4.81
C LYS A 358 -23.72 -2.15 6.03
N LEU A 359 -23.52 -3.14 6.91
CA LEU A 359 -24.39 -3.42 8.04
C LEU A 359 -24.40 -2.27 9.06
N GLU A 360 -23.28 -1.60 9.32
CA GLU A 360 -23.24 -0.47 10.27
C GLU A 360 -24.07 0.71 9.74
N ILE A 361 -23.91 1.05 8.46
CA ILE A 361 -24.71 2.10 7.80
C ILE A 361 -26.20 1.73 7.81
N ILE A 362 -26.52 0.48 7.44
CA ILE A 362 -27.90 -0.02 7.42
C ILE A 362 -28.50 0.00 8.83
N ILE A 363 -27.80 -0.50 9.85
CA ILE A 363 -28.27 -0.51 11.24
C ILE A 363 -28.53 0.92 11.70
N THR A 364 -27.55 1.84 11.58
CA THR A 364 -27.73 3.21 12.04
C THR A 364 -28.89 3.90 11.32
N THR A 365 -28.98 3.78 9.99
CA THR A 365 -30.10 4.36 9.24
C THR A 365 -31.44 3.76 9.65
N VAL A 366 -31.57 2.42 9.67
CA VAL A 366 -32.82 1.75 10.03
C VAL A 366 -33.24 2.07 11.47
N THR A 367 -32.31 2.05 12.43
CA THR A 367 -32.59 2.42 13.82
C THR A 367 -33.01 3.88 13.95
N THR A 368 -32.40 4.82 13.22
CA THR A 368 -32.86 6.21 13.19
C THR A 368 -34.29 6.34 12.67
N PHE A 369 -34.62 5.68 11.55
CA PHE A 369 -35.99 5.66 11.00
C PHE A 369 -37.01 4.93 11.90
N ALA A 370 -36.56 3.98 12.71
CA ALA A 370 -37.41 3.30 13.69
C ALA A 370 -37.77 4.23 14.87
N HIS A 371 -36.85 5.09 15.31
CA HIS A 371 -37.06 5.97 16.46
C HIS A 371 -37.63 7.34 16.11
N TYR A 372 -37.34 7.87 14.92
CA TYR A 372 -37.63 9.26 14.59
C TYR A 372 -38.20 9.43 13.17
N ASP A 373 -39.21 10.28 13.06
CA ASP A 373 -39.44 11.06 11.84
C ASP A 373 -38.55 12.30 11.90
N PHE A 374 -38.05 12.77 10.77
CA PHE A 374 -37.20 13.96 10.75
C PHE A 374 -37.36 14.76 9.47
N HIS A 375 -37.20 16.08 9.58
CA HIS A 375 -37.04 17.00 8.46
C HIS A 375 -35.89 17.96 8.75
N ARG A 376 -35.38 18.58 7.69
CA ARG A 376 -34.25 19.50 7.80
C ARG A 376 -34.71 20.82 8.42
N CYS A 377 -33.94 21.30 9.39
CA CYS A 377 -34.17 22.59 10.05
C CYS A 377 -32.86 23.35 10.19
N ASP A 378 -32.94 24.60 10.64
CA ASP A 378 -31.77 25.36 11.07
C ASP A 378 -31.41 25.02 12.52
N LYS A 379 -30.40 25.69 13.09
CA LYS A 379 -29.95 25.46 14.46
C LYS A 379 -30.99 25.81 15.53
N HIS A 380 -32.01 26.59 15.17
CA HIS A 380 -33.12 26.99 16.05
C HIS A 380 -34.35 26.10 15.87
N GLY A 381 -34.32 25.23 14.86
CA GLY A 381 -35.36 24.26 14.57
C GLY A 381 -36.36 24.76 13.53
N ASP A 382 -36.16 25.91 12.91
CA ASP A 382 -37.09 26.44 11.92
C ASP A 382 -36.84 25.85 10.54
N ASP A 383 -37.88 25.78 9.71
CA ASP A 383 -37.82 25.17 8.39
C ASP A 383 -36.91 25.97 7.45
N VAL A 384 -35.99 25.29 6.76
CA VAL A 384 -34.97 25.97 5.94
C VAL A 384 -35.33 25.90 4.46
N SER A 385 -35.44 27.06 3.81
CA SER A 385 -35.63 27.19 2.35
C SER A 385 -34.32 27.13 1.55
N LEU A 386 -33.17 27.24 2.21
CA LEU A 386 -31.85 27.24 1.57
C LEU A 386 -31.54 25.89 0.90
N PRO A 387 -30.78 25.83 -0.21
CA PRO A 387 -30.40 24.55 -0.81
C PRO A 387 -29.57 23.68 0.16
N LEU A 388 -29.50 22.37 -0.09
CA LEU A 388 -28.57 21.50 0.63
C LEU A 388 -27.13 22.04 0.47
N PRO A 389 -26.26 21.86 1.49
CA PRO A 389 -24.86 22.19 1.33
C PRO A 389 -24.31 21.48 0.09
N GLY A 390 -23.48 22.20 -0.67
CA GLY A 390 -22.76 21.60 -1.78
C GLY A 390 -21.96 20.40 -1.30
N LEU A 391 -22.00 19.30 -2.05
CA LEU A 391 -21.06 18.21 -1.82
C LEU A 391 -19.65 18.76 -2.05
N VAL A 392 -18.76 18.65 -1.07
CA VAL A 392 -17.36 19.04 -1.19
C VAL A 392 -16.65 18.04 -2.09
N ARG A 393 -16.82 18.20 -3.41
CA ARG A 393 -16.33 17.29 -4.46
C ARG A 393 -14.82 17.42 -4.69
N SER A 394 -14.22 18.50 -4.21
CA SER A 394 -12.79 18.80 -4.31
C SER A 394 -11.96 18.21 -3.16
N SER A 395 -12.61 17.69 -2.11
CA SER A 395 -11.91 17.10 -0.96
C SER A 395 -11.60 15.61 -1.15
N ILE A 396 -10.60 15.13 -0.42
CA ILE A 396 -10.22 13.72 -0.43
C ILE A 396 -10.80 13.03 0.80
N GLY A 397 -11.67 12.04 0.53
CA GLY A 397 -12.51 11.37 1.52
C GLY A 397 -13.84 12.10 1.79
N GLU A 398 -14.77 11.43 2.45
CA GLU A 398 -16.02 12.03 2.92
C GLU A 398 -15.70 13.12 3.96
N LYS A 399 -16.18 14.34 3.70
CA LYS A 399 -16.05 15.48 4.61
C LYS A 399 -17.42 15.86 5.16
N ARG A 400 -17.44 16.45 6.36
CA ARG A 400 -18.64 17.16 6.83
C ARG A 400 -19.01 18.23 5.78
N PRO A 401 -20.31 18.54 5.62
CA PRO A 401 -20.72 19.63 4.75
C PRO A 401 -20.06 20.94 5.19
N GLU A 402 -19.91 21.90 4.28
CA GLU A 402 -19.21 23.18 4.54
C GLU A 402 -19.84 24.00 5.67
N HIS A 403 -21.10 23.71 5.99
CA HIS A 403 -21.83 24.24 7.14
C HIS A 403 -22.63 23.14 7.82
N ASP A 404 -22.88 23.30 9.12
CA ASP A 404 -23.63 22.32 9.90
C ASP A 404 -25.07 22.17 9.37
N VAL A 405 -25.53 20.91 9.32
CA VAL A 405 -26.90 20.55 8.94
C VAL A 405 -27.61 20.01 10.16
N PHE A 406 -28.77 20.57 10.45
CA PHE A 406 -29.59 20.17 11.58
C PHE A 406 -30.85 19.44 11.10
N LEU A 407 -31.28 18.47 11.89
CA LEU A 407 -32.52 17.73 11.67
C LEU A 407 -33.41 17.94 12.89
N ARG A 408 -34.66 18.34 12.67
CA ARG A 408 -35.68 18.31 13.72
C ARG A 408 -36.24 16.90 13.76
N CYS A 409 -35.82 16.14 14.77
CA CYS A 409 -36.28 14.77 14.98
C CYS A 409 -37.52 14.76 15.87
N VAL A 410 -38.61 14.19 15.37
CA VAL A 410 -39.83 13.92 16.12
C VAL A 410 -39.83 12.43 16.47
N SER A 411 -39.86 12.11 17.77
CA SER A 411 -39.96 10.72 18.20
C SER A 411 -41.19 10.08 17.59
N ARG A 412 -41.02 8.95 16.91
CA ARG A 412 -42.13 8.06 16.62
C ARG A 412 -42.53 7.46 17.97
N GLY A 413 -43.64 7.94 18.53
CA GLY A 413 -44.17 7.42 19.79
C GLY A 413 -44.31 5.90 19.68
N GLY A 414 -43.76 5.18 20.67
CA GLY A 414 -43.81 3.72 20.67
C GLY A 414 -45.26 3.23 20.68
N CYS A 415 -45.53 2.17 19.93
CA CYS A 415 -46.47 1.17 20.43
C CYS A 415 -45.86 0.49 21.66
#